data_AF-A0A3D6A398-F1
#
_entry.id   AF-A0A3D6A398-F1
#
_cell.length_a   1.000
_cell.length_b   1.000
_cell.length_c   1.000
_cell.angle_alpha   90.00
_cell.angle_beta   90.00
_cell.angle_gamma   90.00
#
_symmetry.space_group_name_H-M   'P 1'
#
loop_
_entity.id
_entity.type
_entity.pdbx_description
1 polymer ?
#
loop_
_entity_poly.entity_id
_entity_poly.type
_entity_poly.pdbx_seq_one_letter_code
_entity_poly.pdbx_strand_id
1 'polypeptide(L)'
;FAEEKKDQLGIGVGYELGSDQYNELVNYTNLKLATLGLPTVGDQSNNTALRLSGSLVKEYREKVRLLRGHLCPADRRIQDFLSKILGTDRPSLPTESFVLDRHGLARVTSLPRDGHSFASGIIQSKRIAQGVLHNPSSDRRTTSGVFHVAEVGLPAADDKKVVPLNAAKELLRIALNPPQEDMVFPFSQVEQDPAKCWVSLLLRPVVCPAVEGYIREKSMEIRFFAPGGCVANLDFVESIFGNGGDPFLAENDAGLDIEHWTGHTGCVIVAPHLAGTPKQILNLPPKRDASEREIQDGMYYDDPDELYNDGNAFKLTFRDSSGVVVTVLADNYFGYCKKEVKTQVSFAANLSGLSEEEHAGGAVVFPSYDLGEEFEPLAILPKTPHTFQDTLSTLGIPETDAVDGVYCDPTFHSIFYLPENAKFSLREQDVSWTYKGNTCNMALDPQNSYVLPSGYKVEMKKAENDGPWKL
;
A
#
# COMPACT_ATOMS: atom_id res chain seq x y z
N PHE A 1 14.87 0.11 -8.76
CA PHE A 1 13.50 -0.45 -8.82
C PHE A 1 13.22 -1.51 -7.77
N ALA A 2 13.96 -2.63 -7.71
CA ALA A 2 13.72 -3.66 -6.68
C ALA A 2 14.06 -3.18 -5.25
N GLU A 3 15.19 -2.51 -5.05
CA GLU A 3 15.57 -1.93 -3.73
C GLU A 3 14.63 -0.80 -3.31
N GLU A 4 14.28 0.10 -4.22
CA GLU A 4 13.35 1.19 -3.94
C GLU A 4 11.96 0.68 -3.53
N LYS A 5 11.41 -0.33 -4.23
CA LYS A 5 10.14 -0.98 -3.81
C LYS A 5 10.29 -1.69 -2.46
N LYS A 6 11.45 -2.29 -2.18
CA LYS A 6 11.74 -2.92 -0.90
C LYS A 6 11.67 -1.91 0.25
N ASP A 7 12.24 -0.73 0.06
CA ASP A 7 12.25 0.35 1.04
C ASP A 7 10.87 0.98 1.21
N GLN A 8 10.15 1.23 0.10
CA GLN A 8 8.77 1.73 0.13
C GLN A 8 7.82 0.79 0.88
N LEU A 9 8.05 -0.52 0.80
CA LEU A 9 7.28 -1.57 1.48
C LEU A 9 7.86 -2.00 2.84
N GLY A 10 9.03 -1.45 3.24
CA GLY A 10 9.74 -1.83 4.46
C GLY A 10 10.10 -3.31 4.58
N ILE A 11 10.33 -4.01 3.47
CA ILE A 11 10.62 -5.44 3.49
C ILE A 11 11.98 -5.68 4.17
N GLY A 12 11.97 -6.45 5.26
CA GLY A 12 13.17 -6.75 6.05
C GLY A 12 13.50 -5.70 7.11
N VAL A 13 12.62 -4.74 7.36
CA VAL A 13 12.78 -3.72 8.41
C VAL A 13 11.83 -4.03 9.58
N GLY A 14 12.37 -4.00 10.80
CA GLY A 14 11.61 -4.16 12.05
C GLY A 14 11.58 -2.88 12.87
N TYR A 15 10.45 -2.60 13.53
CA TYR A 15 10.24 -1.42 14.38
C TYR A 15 9.99 -1.81 15.84
N GLU A 16 10.77 -2.77 16.33
CA GLU A 16 10.70 -3.22 17.72
C GLU A 16 11.06 -2.10 18.68
N LEU A 17 10.40 -2.07 19.84
CA LEU A 17 10.66 -1.07 20.86
C LEU A 17 12.14 -1.07 21.27
N GLY A 18 12.77 0.09 21.16
CA GLY A 18 14.17 0.30 21.55
C GLY A 18 15.20 -0.10 20.49
N SER A 19 14.80 -0.63 19.33
CA SER A 19 15.73 -0.83 18.20
C SER A 19 16.26 0.52 17.69
N ASP A 20 17.41 0.49 17.00
CA ASP A 20 18.00 1.72 16.42
C ASP A 20 17.04 2.40 15.44
N GLN A 21 16.37 1.61 14.59
CA GLN A 21 15.37 2.11 13.63
C GLN A 21 14.15 2.73 14.36
N TYR A 22 13.67 2.11 15.43
CA TYR A 22 12.58 2.67 16.22
C TYR A 22 12.99 4.01 16.86
N ASN A 23 14.17 4.07 17.47
CA ASN A 23 14.69 5.28 18.10
C ASN A 23 14.91 6.41 17.08
N GLU A 24 15.38 6.08 15.87
CA GLU A 24 15.48 7.04 14.76
C GLU A 24 14.11 7.63 14.42
N LEU A 25 13.09 6.79 14.21
CA LEU A 25 11.74 7.24 13.87
C LEU A 25 11.08 8.01 15.01
N VAL A 26 11.33 7.67 16.28
CA VAL A 26 10.88 8.46 17.45
C VAL A 26 11.50 9.85 17.45
N ASN A 27 12.80 9.96 17.20
CA ASN A 27 13.49 11.25 17.12
C ASN A 27 12.97 12.08 15.94
N TYR A 28 12.79 11.44 14.79
CA TYR A 28 12.22 12.07 13.59
C TYR A 28 10.78 12.54 13.81
N THR A 29 9.96 11.73 14.48
CA THR A 29 8.58 12.09 14.85
C THR A 29 8.55 13.36 15.68
N ASN A 30 9.38 13.44 16.73
CA ASN A 30 9.46 14.62 17.58
C ASN A 30 9.96 15.86 16.83
N LEU A 31 10.90 15.69 15.90
CA LEU A 31 11.33 16.79 15.02
C LEU A 31 10.16 17.29 14.16
N LYS A 32 9.37 16.40 13.55
CA LYS A 32 8.20 16.78 12.73
C LYS A 32 7.08 17.42 13.54
N LEU A 33 6.79 16.91 14.75
CA LEU A 33 5.86 17.57 15.66
C LEU A 33 6.34 18.98 15.99
N ALA A 34 7.63 19.13 16.29
CA ALA A 34 8.22 20.43 16.53
C ALA A 34 8.12 21.33 15.29
N THR A 35 8.39 20.89 14.07
CA THR A 35 8.27 21.76 12.89
C THR A 35 6.83 22.20 12.60
N LEU A 36 5.84 21.37 12.98
CA LEU A 36 4.41 21.69 12.87
C LEU A 36 3.87 22.57 14.01
N GLY A 37 4.69 22.92 15.01
CA GLY A 37 4.20 23.67 16.16
C GLY A 37 3.44 22.83 17.19
N LEU A 38 3.46 21.51 17.05
CA LEU A 38 2.78 20.56 17.94
C LEU A 38 3.68 20.17 19.13
N PRO A 39 3.08 19.72 20.25
CA PRO A 39 3.84 19.29 21.42
C PRO A 39 4.69 18.05 21.11
N THR A 40 5.95 18.08 21.54
CA THR A 40 6.86 16.92 21.49
C THR A 40 6.64 16.02 22.70
N VAL A 41 6.97 14.73 22.58
CA VAL A 41 6.65 13.68 23.55
C VAL A 41 7.87 13.21 24.33
N GLY A 42 7.79 13.14 25.66
CA GLY A 42 8.87 12.72 26.56
C GLY A 42 10.01 13.73 26.70
N ASP A 43 11.01 13.42 27.51
CA ASP A 43 12.15 14.33 27.74
C ASP A 43 13.03 14.47 26.48
N GLN A 44 13.03 15.67 25.90
CA GLN A 44 13.82 16.03 24.73
C GLN A 44 15.15 16.72 25.08
N SER A 45 15.50 16.85 26.37
CA SER A 45 16.76 17.48 26.83
C SER A 45 18.03 16.83 26.26
N ASN A 46 17.95 15.54 25.92
CA ASN A 46 19.02 14.76 25.32
C ASN A 46 18.84 14.54 23.81
N ASN A 47 17.77 15.04 23.19
CA ASN A 47 17.57 14.95 21.75
C ASN A 47 18.50 15.93 21.04
N THR A 48 19.66 15.42 20.64
CA THR A 48 20.72 16.20 19.99
C THR A 48 20.23 16.86 18.70
N ALA A 49 19.36 16.18 17.93
CA ALA A 49 18.79 16.74 16.72
C ALA A 49 17.92 17.97 17.02
N LEU A 50 17.00 17.90 17.99
CA LEU A 50 16.17 19.05 18.38
C LEU A 50 16.97 20.19 19.02
N ARG A 51 17.99 19.86 19.83
CA ARG A 51 18.84 20.88 20.46
C ARG A 51 19.69 21.64 19.46
N LEU A 52 20.31 20.94 18.52
CA LEU A 52 21.15 21.55 17.48
C LEU A 52 20.31 22.27 16.42
N SER A 53 19.08 21.83 16.18
CA SER A 53 18.17 22.42 15.18
C SER A 53 17.17 23.43 15.75
N GLY A 54 17.18 23.74 17.04
CA GLY A 54 16.13 24.57 17.67
C GLY A 54 15.91 25.95 17.02
N SER A 55 16.98 26.61 16.55
CA SER A 55 16.88 27.84 15.77
C SER A 55 16.35 27.59 14.35
N LEU A 56 16.82 26.54 13.69
CA LEU A 56 16.37 26.11 12.35
C LEU A 56 14.90 25.70 12.34
N VAL A 57 14.41 25.01 13.37
CA VAL A 57 13.00 24.62 13.54
C VAL A 57 12.13 25.86 13.74
N LYS A 58 12.58 26.82 14.54
CA LYS A 58 11.86 28.11 14.72
C LYS A 58 11.82 28.91 13.42
N GLU A 59 12.93 28.98 12.69
CA GLU A 59 13.00 29.62 11.38
C GLU A 59 12.10 28.91 10.36
N TYR A 60 12.13 27.59 10.33
CA TYR A 60 11.27 26.77 9.49
C TYR A 60 9.78 27.01 9.80
N ARG A 61 9.41 27.08 11.08
CA ARG A 61 8.03 27.44 11.49
C ARG A 61 7.58 28.78 10.91
N GLU A 62 8.42 29.83 10.98
CA GLU A 62 8.07 31.13 10.41
C GLU A 62 7.96 31.07 8.88
N LYS A 63 8.81 30.28 8.20
CA LYS A 63 8.68 30.05 6.75
C LYS A 63 7.40 29.28 6.40
N VAL A 64 7.07 28.23 7.13
CA VAL A 64 5.81 27.47 6.96
C VAL A 64 4.60 28.37 7.20
N ARG A 65 4.66 29.25 8.20
CA ARG A 65 3.61 30.25 8.46
C ARG A 65 3.39 31.17 7.27
N LEU A 66 4.46 31.60 6.58
CA LEU A 66 4.36 32.40 5.35
C LEU A 66 3.81 31.60 4.16
N LEU A 67 4.07 30.29 4.13
CA LEU A 67 3.56 29.35 3.12
C LEU A 67 2.18 28.78 3.49
N ARG A 68 1.48 29.34 4.47
CA ARG A 68 0.13 28.88 4.85
C ARG A 68 -0.80 28.86 3.64
N GLY A 69 -1.46 27.73 3.44
CA GLY A 69 -2.34 27.50 2.30
C GLY A 69 -1.63 26.98 1.05
N HIS A 70 -0.30 26.85 1.06
CA HIS A 70 0.42 26.15 0.01
C HIS A 70 0.08 24.66 0.05
N LEU A 71 -0.34 24.12 -1.08
CA LEU A 71 -0.59 22.71 -1.26
C LEU A 71 0.52 22.11 -2.11
N CYS A 72 0.91 20.89 -1.79
CA CYS A 72 1.75 20.10 -2.68
C CYS A 72 1.04 19.87 -4.03
N PRO A 73 1.75 19.50 -5.11
CA PRO A 73 1.16 19.36 -6.44
C PRO A 73 -0.05 18.41 -6.49
N ALA A 74 0.03 17.26 -5.80
CA ALA A 74 -1.08 16.31 -5.72
C ALA A 74 -2.33 16.92 -5.04
N ASP A 75 -2.13 17.55 -3.87
CA ASP A 75 -3.22 18.21 -3.13
C ASP A 75 -3.78 19.40 -3.92
N ARG A 76 -2.96 20.08 -4.71
CA ARG A 76 -3.41 21.14 -5.64
C ARG A 76 -4.34 20.60 -6.70
N ARG A 77 -3.98 19.50 -7.38
CA ARG A 77 -4.85 18.84 -8.39
C ARG A 77 -6.20 18.45 -7.80
N ILE A 78 -6.20 17.87 -6.60
CA ILE A 78 -7.43 17.49 -5.89
C ILE A 78 -8.27 18.72 -5.53
N GLN A 79 -7.63 19.73 -4.96
CA GLN A 79 -8.30 20.97 -4.56
C GLN A 79 -8.86 21.62 -5.84
N ASP A 80 -8.13 21.80 -6.92
CA ASP A 80 -8.64 22.45 -8.13
C ASP A 80 -9.86 21.72 -8.72
N PHE A 81 -9.86 20.37 -8.69
CA PHE A 81 -11.04 19.56 -8.99
C PHE A 81 -12.24 19.89 -8.07
N LEU A 82 -12.07 19.85 -6.75
CA LEU A 82 -13.13 20.19 -5.79
C LEU A 82 -13.67 21.61 -6.01
N SER A 83 -12.79 22.55 -6.37
CA SER A 83 -13.15 23.94 -6.69
C SER A 83 -14.04 24.04 -7.91
N LYS A 84 -13.70 23.28 -8.96
CA LYS A 84 -14.46 23.22 -10.20
C LYS A 84 -15.85 22.63 -9.98
N ILE A 85 -15.95 21.53 -9.23
CA ILE A 85 -17.22 20.81 -9.08
C ILE A 85 -18.14 21.37 -7.98
N LEU A 86 -17.60 22.04 -6.95
CA LEU A 86 -18.39 22.52 -5.80
C LEU A 86 -18.51 24.05 -5.72
N GLY A 87 -17.85 24.80 -6.61
CA GLY A 87 -17.91 26.27 -6.64
C GLY A 87 -16.98 26.94 -5.61
N THR A 88 -17.22 28.21 -5.30
CA THR A 88 -16.29 29.04 -4.50
C THR A 88 -16.31 28.76 -2.99
N ASP A 89 -17.43 28.28 -2.45
CA ASP A 89 -17.69 27.99 -1.03
C ASP A 89 -17.43 26.51 -0.66
N ARG A 90 -16.66 25.83 -1.51
CA ARG A 90 -16.21 24.45 -1.34
C ARG A 90 -15.28 24.26 -0.11
N PRO A 91 -15.34 23.11 0.57
CA PRO A 91 -14.41 22.77 1.65
C PRO A 91 -12.95 22.70 1.18
N SER A 92 -12.00 23.02 2.07
CA SER A 92 -10.56 22.97 1.77
C SER A 92 -9.86 21.79 2.40
N LEU A 93 -9.01 21.11 1.63
CA LEU A 93 -8.14 20.06 2.15
C LEU A 93 -7.26 20.57 3.31
N PRO A 94 -6.85 19.70 4.25
CA PRO A 94 -5.95 20.08 5.32
C PRO A 94 -4.59 20.50 4.78
N THR A 95 -4.17 21.73 5.05
CA THR A 95 -2.88 22.28 4.59
C THR A 95 -1.74 21.99 5.56
N GLU A 96 -2.05 21.78 6.83
CA GLU A 96 -1.08 21.50 7.90
C GLU A 96 -1.36 20.07 8.41
N SER A 97 -0.62 19.09 7.88
CA SER A 97 -0.72 17.68 8.28
C SER A 97 0.64 17.10 8.66
N PHE A 98 0.63 16.12 9.55
CA PHE A 98 1.77 15.26 9.81
C PHE A 98 1.92 14.29 8.65
N VAL A 99 2.77 14.67 7.69
CA VAL A 99 3.07 13.86 6.49
C VAL A 99 3.86 12.61 6.88
N LEU A 100 3.40 11.45 6.44
CA LEU A 100 4.05 10.15 6.58
C LEU A 100 4.92 9.89 5.35
N ASP A 101 6.14 10.42 5.38
CA ASP A 101 7.11 10.47 4.28
C ASP A 101 8.16 9.36 4.32
N ARG A 102 8.10 8.48 5.34
CA ARG A 102 9.02 7.36 5.52
C ARG A 102 8.27 6.14 6.00
N HIS A 103 8.62 4.98 5.44
CA HIS A 103 8.05 3.70 5.86
C HIS A 103 8.24 3.46 7.36
N GLY A 104 7.16 3.03 8.01
CA GLY A 104 7.14 2.70 9.43
C GLY A 104 6.86 3.88 10.36
N LEU A 105 6.88 5.12 9.87
CA LEU A 105 6.53 6.29 10.68
C LEU A 105 5.07 6.19 11.16
N ALA A 106 4.16 5.73 10.29
CA ALA A 106 2.76 5.50 10.63
C ALA A 106 2.61 4.44 11.74
N ARG A 107 3.39 3.35 11.65
CA ARG A 107 3.39 2.26 12.64
C ARG A 107 3.93 2.69 14.00
N VAL A 108 5.03 3.44 14.02
CA VAL A 108 5.62 3.94 15.27
C VAL A 108 4.65 4.87 15.98
N THR A 109 3.92 5.69 15.20
CA THR A 109 3.04 6.74 15.70
C THR A 109 1.59 6.31 15.94
N SER A 110 1.20 5.09 15.57
CA SER A 110 -0.14 4.52 15.82
C SER A 110 -0.40 4.07 17.26
N LEU A 111 0.62 4.20 18.11
CA LEU A 111 0.63 3.85 19.53
C LEU A 111 1.44 4.90 20.31
N PRO A 112 1.26 5.03 21.64
CA PRO A 112 2.05 5.95 22.43
C PRO A 112 3.53 5.61 22.34
N ARG A 113 4.39 6.64 22.45
CA ARG A 113 5.85 6.50 22.41
C ARG A 113 6.33 5.38 23.36
N ASP A 114 6.11 5.55 24.66
CA ASP A 114 6.60 4.62 25.67
C ASP A 114 5.51 3.63 26.17
N GLY A 115 4.41 3.49 25.40
CA GLY A 115 3.22 2.72 25.79
C GLY A 115 2.90 1.55 24.87
N HIS A 116 2.19 0.56 25.42
CA HIS A 116 1.75 -0.64 24.70
C HIS A 116 0.30 -0.60 24.23
N SER A 117 -0.49 0.39 24.64
CA SER A 117 -1.91 0.46 24.34
C SER A 117 -2.37 1.88 24.04
N PHE A 118 -3.20 2.02 23.02
CA PHE A 118 -3.98 3.22 22.70
C PHE A 118 -5.45 2.83 22.67
N ALA A 119 -6.33 3.69 23.17
CA ALA A 119 -7.77 3.49 23.09
C ALA A 119 -8.49 4.82 22.92
N SER A 120 -9.47 4.83 22.02
CA SER A 120 -10.40 5.94 21.77
C SER A 120 -11.80 5.40 21.47
N GLY A 121 -12.76 6.28 21.17
CA GLY A 121 -14.11 5.87 20.73
C GLY A 121 -14.12 5.15 19.37
N ILE A 122 -13.09 5.35 18.55
CA ILE A 122 -13.03 4.82 17.18
C ILE A 122 -12.08 3.62 17.03
N ILE A 123 -11.07 3.44 17.89
CA ILE A 123 -10.10 2.34 17.75
C ILE A 123 -9.41 1.97 19.06
N GLN A 124 -9.09 0.69 19.21
CA GLN A 124 -8.21 0.16 20.25
C GLN A 124 -6.97 -0.47 19.61
N SER A 125 -5.79 0.02 19.96
CA SER A 125 -4.52 -0.46 19.41
C SER A 125 -3.64 -1.03 20.51
N LYS A 126 -2.89 -2.09 20.20
CA LYS A 126 -1.92 -2.71 21.10
C LYS A 126 -0.63 -3.11 20.38
N ARG A 127 0.50 -2.98 21.06
CA ARG A 127 1.75 -3.67 20.70
C ARG A 127 1.67 -5.11 21.18
N ILE A 128 1.94 -6.07 20.30
CA ILE A 128 1.97 -7.51 20.61
C ILE A 128 3.28 -8.12 20.11
N ALA A 129 3.59 -9.35 20.52
CA ALA A 129 4.86 -9.99 20.15
C ALA A 129 5.05 -10.14 18.63
N GLN A 130 3.95 -10.28 17.88
CA GLN A 130 3.93 -10.45 16.42
C GLN A 130 3.92 -9.11 15.65
N GLY A 131 3.85 -7.96 16.34
CA GLY A 131 3.74 -6.64 15.72
C GLY A 131 2.70 -5.75 16.40
N VAL A 132 1.74 -5.25 15.62
CA VAL A 132 0.66 -4.36 16.11
C VAL A 132 -0.71 -4.99 15.88
N LEU A 133 -1.60 -4.78 16.85
CA LEU A 133 -3.00 -5.20 16.79
C LEU A 133 -3.88 -3.96 16.85
N HIS A 134 -4.81 -3.83 15.92
CA HIS A 134 -5.75 -2.73 15.85
C HIS A 134 -7.18 -3.25 15.73
N ASN A 135 -8.02 -2.90 16.69
CA ASN A 135 -9.44 -3.22 16.74
C ASN A 135 -10.25 -1.93 16.57
N PRO A 136 -10.71 -1.60 15.34
CA PRO A 136 -11.58 -0.45 15.11
C PRO A 136 -12.96 -0.67 15.74
N SER A 137 -13.76 0.39 15.88
CA SER A 137 -15.10 0.34 16.48
C SER A 137 -16.04 -0.60 15.70
N SER A 138 -15.91 -0.65 14.38
CA SER A 138 -16.56 -1.62 13.50
C SER A 138 -15.63 -2.80 13.19
N ASP A 139 -16.06 -4.04 13.44
CA ASP A 139 -15.23 -5.25 13.27
C ASP A 139 -15.26 -5.84 11.85
N ARG A 140 -16.17 -5.37 10.99
CA ARG A 140 -16.37 -5.90 9.64
C ARG A 140 -16.89 -4.85 8.67
N ARG A 141 -16.73 -5.17 7.38
CA ARG A 141 -17.22 -4.36 6.27
C ARG A 141 -18.65 -4.72 5.90
N THR A 142 -19.47 -3.70 5.61
CA THR A 142 -20.80 -3.84 5.00
C THR A 142 -20.73 -3.51 3.51
N THR A 143 -21.59 -4.14 2.69
CA THR A 143 -21.68 -3.87 1.24
C THR A 143 -23.01 -3.28 0.82
N SER A 144 -24.10 -3.64 1.52
CA SER A 144 -25.45 -3.16 1.20
C SER A 144 -25.59 -1.67 1.52
N GLY A 145 -25.92 -0.86 0.52
CA GLY A 145 -26.22 0.57 0.71
C GLY A 145 -25.04 1.44 1.16
N VAL A 146 -23.80 0.98 1.01
CA VAL A 146 -22.59 1.69 1.50
C VAL A 146 -21.96 2.60 0.45
N PHE A 147 -22.13 2.32 -0.84
CA PHE A 147 -21.44 3.05 -1.91
C PHE A 147 -22.33 4.17 -2.44
N HIS A 148 -22.00 5.40 -2.05
CA HIS A 148 -22.68 6.62 -2.46
C HIS A 148 -21.83 7.40 -3.47
N VAL A 149 -22.49 8.04 -4.41
CA VAL A 149 -21.86 8.79 -5.50
C VAL A 149 -22.48 10.18 -5.56
N ALA A 150 -21.68 11.23 -5.46
CA ALA A 150 -22.17 12.59 -5.64
C ALA A 150 -22.71 12.78 -7.05
N GLU A 151 -23.83 13.51 -7.18
CA GLU A 151 -24.47 13.84 -8.45
C GLU A 151 -23.65 14.89 -9.23
N VAL A 152 -22.45 14.49 -9.68
CA VAL A 152 -21.54 15.34 -10.44
C VAL A 152 -20.59 14.49 -11.28
N GLY A 153 -20.18 15.04 -12.42
CA GLY A 153 -19.19 14.43 -13.30
C GLY A 153 -19.75 13.21 -14.04
N LEU A 154 -19.18 12.03 -13.78
CA LEU A 154 -19.58 10.81 -14.47
C LEU A 154 -20.93 10.27 -13.94
N PRO A 155 -21.74 9.58 -14.76
CA PRO A 155 -22.97 8.93 -14.28
C PRO A 155 -22.70 7.90 -13.19
N ALA A 156 -23.57 7.85 -12.18
CA ALA A 156 -23.55 6.77 -11.19
C ALA A 156 -24.13 5.48 -11.81
N ALA A 157 -23.61 4.32 -11.39
CA ALA A 157 -24.25 3.05 -11.73
C ALA A 157 -25.58 2.93 -10.96
N ASP A 158 -26.56 2.25 -11.55
CA ASP A 158 -27.92 2.19 -11.01
C ASP A 158 -27.99 1.60 -9.59
N ASP A 159 -27.10 0.66 -9.29
CA ASP A 159 -27.00 -0.01 -7.99
C ASP A 159 -26.35 0.86 -6.88
N LYS A 160 -25.96 2.10 -7.19
CA LYS A 160 -25.35 3.05 -6.25
C LYS A 160 -26.35 4.10 -5.80
N LYS A 161 -26.21 4.56 -4.56
CA LYS A 161 -26.99 5.71 -4.08
C LYS A 161 -26.43 7.01 -4.66
N VAL A 162 -27.25 7.79 -5.32
CA VAL A 162 -26.90 9.10 -5.88
C VAL A 162 -27.19 10.18 -4.85
N VAL A 163 -26.17 10.94 -4.47
CA VAL A 163 -26.28 11.98 -3.43
C VAL A 163 -26.36 13.35 -4.09
N PRO A 164 -27.41 14.15 -3.82
CA PRO A 164 -27.51 15.52 -4.31
C PRO A 164 -26.23 16.31 -3.99
N LEU A 165 -25.75 17.10 -4.95
CA LEU A 165 -24.43 17.72 -4.85
C LEU A 165 -24.27 18.63 -3.62
N ASN A 166 -25.33 19.33 -3.23
CA ASN A 166 -25.33 20.18 -2.01
C ASN A 166 -25.17 19.34 -0.75
N ALA A 167 -25.84 18.18 -0.64
CA ALA A 167 -25.68 17.27 0.48
C ALA A 167 -24.30 16.63 0.52
N ALA A 168 -23.79 16.23 -0.64
CA ALA A 168 -22.43 15.71 -0.77
C ALA A 168 -21.38 16.74 -0.31
N LYS A 169 -21.57 18.01 -0.67
CA LYS A 169 -20.72 19.12 -0.23
C LYS A 169 -20.74 19.33 1.28
N GLU A 170 -21.92 19.28 1.92
CA GLU A 170 -22.02 19.37 3.38
C GLU A 170 -21.32 18.18 4.06
N LEU A 171 -21.52 16.96 3.56
CA LEU A 171 -20.82 15.78 4.06
C LEU A 171 -19.29 15.94 3.96
N LEU A 172 -18.78 16.43 2.84
CA LEU A 172 -17.35 16.72 2.70
C LEU A 172 -16.88 17.81 3.68
N ARG A 173 -17.70 18.84 3.92
CA ARG A 173 -17.40 19.89 4.90
C ARG A 173 -17.27 19.32 6.30
N ILE A 174 -18.20 18.46 6.71
CA ILE A 174 -18.18 17.80 8.03
C ILE A 174 -16.97 16.84 8.10
N ALA A 175 -16.68 16.09 7.03
CA ALA A 175 -15.55 15.18 6.98
C ALA A 175 -14.21 15.86 7.27
N LEU A 176 -14.04 17.08 6.77
CA LEU A 176 -12.84 17.90 6.94
C LEU A 176 -12.78 18.65 8.29
N ASN A 177 -13.79 18.49 9.14
CA ASN A 177 -13.85 19.05 10.50
C ASN A 177 -14.13 17.96 11.55
N PRO A 178 -13.21 16.99 11.73
CA PRO A 178 -13.35 15.94 12.73
C PRO A 178 -13.38 16.49 14.15
N PRO A 179 -14.02 15.77 15.09
CA PRO A 179 -14.02 16.17 16.50
C PRO A 179 -12.60 16.11 17.09
N GLN A 180 -12.35 16.95 18.10
CA GLN A 180 -11.03 17.12 18.69
C GLN A 180 -10.47 15.84 19.36
N GLU A 181 -11.35 14.91 19.74
CA GLU A 181 -10.99 13.61 20.30
C GLU A 181 -10.41 12.66 19.25
N ASP A 182 -10.98 12.63 18.04
CA ASP A 182 -10.49 11.84 16.92
C ASP A 182 -9.14 12.36 16.40
N MET A 183 -8.87 13.64 16.61
CA MET A 183 -7.63 14.30 16.19
C MET A 183 -6.43 13.98 17.08
N VAL A 184 -6.64 13.41 18.28
CA VAL A 184 -5.57 13.09 19.23
C VAL A 184 -4.59 12.10 18.60
N PHE A 185 -3.33 12.52 18.48
CA PHE A 185 -2.27 11.73 17.87
C PHE A 185 -1.75 10.68 18.85
N PRO A 186 -1.89 9.36 18.57
CA PRO A 186 -1.62 8.29 19.54
C PRO A 186 -0.23 8.36 20.17
N PHE A 187 0.77 8.69 19.37
CA PHE A 187 2.16 8.87 19.81
C PHE A 187 2.31 9.79 21.03
N SER A 188 1.48 10.82 21.12
CA SER A 188 1.50 11.87 22.15
C SER A 188 0.42 11.74 23.22
N GLN A 189 -0.39 10.68 23.21
CA GLN A 189 -1.57 10.56 24.06
C GLN A 189 -1.26 10.69 25.57
N VAL A 190 -0.07 10.27 26.00
CA VAL A 190 0.34 10.27 27.42
C VAL A 190 0.79 11.65 27.93
N GLU A 191 0.96 12.63 27.04
CA GLU A 191 1.33 13.98 27.42
C GLU A 191 0.16 14.72 28.07
N GLN A 192 0.46 15.73 28.89
CA GLN A 192 -0.57 16.57 29.51
C GLN A 192 -1.42 17.33 28.47
N ASP A 193 -0.79 17.74 27.37
CA ASP A 193 -1.45 18.34 26.20
C ASP A 193 -1.05 17.54 24.95
N PRO A 194 -1.80 16.49 24.60
CA PRO A 194 -1.50 15.67 23.42
C PRO A 194 -1.60 16.45 22.12
N ALA A 195 -0.73 16.13 21.16
CA ALA A 195 -0.80 16.70 19.82
C ALA A 195 -2.12 16.30 19.14
N LYS A 196 -2.75 17.27 18.46
CA LYS A 196 -3.95 17.06 17.65
C LYS A 196 -3.66 17.50 16.23
N CYS A 197 -3.74 16.58 15.28
CA CYS A 197 -3.35 16.87 13.91
C CYS A 197 -4.05 15.98 12.89
N TRP A 198 -4.05 16.45 11.65
CA TRP A 198 -4.26 15.59 10.48
C TRP A 198 -2.98 14.79 10.23
N VAL A 199 -3.12 13.55 9.78
CA VAL A 199 -2.05 12.76 9.20
C VAL A 199 -2.31 12.59 7.71
N SER A 200 -1.25 12.57 6.90
CA SER A 200 -1.39 12.33 5.46
C SER A 200 -0.31 11.43 4.89
N LEU A 201 -0.64 10.72 3.80
CA LEU A 201 0.23 9.76 3.13
C LEU A 201 0.06 9.88 1.62
N LEU A 202 1.17 9.84 0.88
CA LEU A 202 1.18 9.71 -0.57
C LEU A 202 1.38 8.22 -0.92
N LEU A 203 0.54 7.69 -1.80
CA LEU A 203 0.69 6.36 -2.38
C LEU A 203 0.89 6.46 -3.89
N ARG A 204 1.63 5.52 -4.48
CA ARG A 204 1.80 5.36 -5.94
C ARG A 204 1.36 3.97 -6.42
N PRO A 205 0.08 3.57 -6.21
CA PRO A 205 -0.35 2.23 -6.58
C PRO A 205 -0.27 2.02 -8.10
N VAL A 206 0.25 0.85 -8.47
CA VAL A 206 0.37 0.43 -9.88
C VAL A 206 -1.03 0.27 -10.49
N VAL A 207 -1.19 0.79 -11.69
CA VAL A 207 -2.42 0.69 -12.49
C VAL A 207 -2.17 -0.13 -13.75
N CYS A 208 -1.05 0.12 -14.44
CA CYS A 208 -0.64 -0.61 -15.64
C CYS A 208 0.71 -1.30 -15.37
N PRO A 209 0.80 -2.64 -15.42
CA PRO A 209 2.05 -3.35 -15.22
C PRO A 209 3.02 -3.14 -16.39
N ALA A 210 4.32 -3.30 -16.14
CA ALA A 210 5.30 -3.31 -17.22
C ALA A 210 5.18 -4.56 -18.09
N VAL A 211 5.33 -4.37 -19.41
CA VAL A 211 5.50 -5.45 -20.39
C VAL A 211 6.70 -5.10 -21.26
N GLU A 212 7.73 -5.97 -21.21
CA GLU A 212 8.98 -5.75 -21.92
C GLU A 212 8.74 -5.52 -23.43
N GLY A 213 9.41 -4.50 -23.99
CA GLY A 213 9.26 -4.12 -25.40
C GLY A 213 7.96 -3.41 -25.76
N TYR A 214 7.02 -3.22 -24.82
CA TYR A 214 5.72 -2.60 -25.08
C TYR A 214 5.44 -1.37 -24.21
N ILE A 215 5.34 -1.56 -22.88
CA ILE A 215 4.93 -0.48 -21.97
C ILE A 215 5.67 -0.56 -20.64
N ARG A 216 6.03 0.62 -20.10
CA ARG A 216 6.59 0.75 -18.75
C ARG A 216 5.47 0.69 -17.71
N GLU A 217 5.81 0.27 -16.50
CA GLU A 217 4.86 0.29 -15.38
C GLU A 217 4.36 1.73 -15.16
N LYS A 218 3.04 1.90 -15.00
CA LYS A 218 2.43 3.19 -14.65
C LYS A 218 1.60 3.07 -13.39
N SER A 219 1.72 4.07 -12.53
CA SER A 219 0.95 4.24 -11.30
C SER A 219 0.01 5.43 -11.40
N MET A 220 -1.00 5.47 -10.55
CA MET A 220 -1.66 6.73 -10.18
C MET A 220 -1.02 7.26 -8.89
N GLU A 221 -1.36 8.49 -8.50
CA GLU A 221 -1.05 9.00 -7.17
C GLU A 221 -2.33 9.04 -6.32
N ILE A 222 -2.24 8.70 -5.04
CA ILE A 222 -3.36 8.83 -4.10
C ILE A 222 -2.88 9.56 -2.84
N ARG A 223 -3.62 10.59 -2.44
CA ARG A 223 -3.44 11.31 -1.18
C ARG A 223 -4.43 10.80 -0.14
N PHE A 224 -3.92 10.14 0.90
CA PHE A 224 -4.71 9.72 2.04
C PHE A 224 -4.64 10.77 3.15
N PHE A 225 -5.79 11.11 3.72
CA PHE A 225 -5.93 11.98 4.88
C PHE A 225 -6.75 11.27 5.95
N ALA A 226 -6.30 11.39 7.20
CA ALA A 226 -7.05 10.90 8.34
C ALA A 226 -6.81 11.80 9.56
N PRO A 227 -7.76 11.89 10.51
CA PRO A 227 -7.48 12.47 11.81
C PRO A 227 -6.41 11.64 12.53
N GLY A 228 -5.64 12.26 13.44
CA GLY A 228 -4.49 11.62 14.12
C GLY A 228 -4.82 10.27 14.76
N GLY A 229 -6.00 10.13 15.37
CA GLY A 229 -6.48 8.88 15.98
C GLY A 229 -6.71 7.74 14.99
N CYS A 230 -6.75 8.02 13.68
CA CYS A 230 -6.86 7.06 12.59
C CYS A 230 -5.52 6.81 11.86
N VAL A 231 -4.37 7.20 12.41
CA VAL A 231 -3.06 6.97 11.76
C VAL A 231 -2.77 5.49 11.48
N ALA A 232 -3.34 4.56 12.26
CA ALA A 232 -3.26 3.13 11.98
C ALA A 232 -3.81 2.76 10.59
N ASN A 233 -4.85 3.47 10.11
CA ASN A 233 -5.38 3.25 8.76
C ASN A 233 -4.35 3.56 7.67
N LEU A 234 -3.47 4.54 7.92
CA LEU A 234 -2.40 4.92 7.01
C LEU A 234 -1.24 3.92 7.07
N ASP A 235 -0.86 3.41 8.25
CA ASP A 235 0.08 2.26 8.37
C ASP A 235 -0.40 1.05 7.55
N PHE A 236 -1.71 0.77 7.62
CA PHE A 236 -2.30 -0.34 6.88
C PHE A 236 -2.18 -0.19 5.36
N VAL A 237 -2.53 0.97 4.79
CA VAL A 237 -2.43 1.15 3.33
C VAL A 237 -0.98 1.35 2.86
N GLU A 238 -0.13 1.98 3.67
CA GLU A 238 1.32 2.06 3.45
C GLU A 238 1.93 0.66 3.32
N SER A 239 1.60 -0.25 4.25
CA SER A 239 2.11 -1.62 4.26
C SER A 239 1.66 -2.47 3.06
N ILE A 240 0.56 -2.10 2.40
CA ILE A 240 0.02 -2.82 1.24
C ILE A 240 0.54 -2.22 -0.07
N PHE A 241 0.61 -0.88 -0.16
CA PHE A 241 0.79 -0.16 -1.42
C PHE A 241 2.11 0.64 -1.49
N GLY A 242 2.89 0.66 -0.42
CA GLY A 242 4.17 1.36 -0.31
C GLY A 242 4.03 2.84 0.05
N ASN A 243 5.08 3.42 0.63
CA ASN A 243 5.17 4.85 0.92
C ASN A 243 5.65 5.63 -0.32
N GLY A 244 4.89 6.63 -0.77
CA GLY A 244 5.23 7.48 -1.91
C GLY A 244 6.14 8.69 -1.60
N GLY A 245 6.66 8.79 -0.38
CA GLY A 245 7.54 9.86 0.07
C GLY A 245 6.83 11.14 0.49
N ASP A 246 7.60 12.21 0.66
CA ASP A 246 7.08 13.55 0.95
C ASP A 246 6.50 14.17 -0.34
N PRO A 247 5.18 14.44 -0.42
CA PRO A 247 4.55 14.98 -1.62
C PRO A 247 4.96 16.42 -1.94
N PHE A 248 5.61 17.14 -1.01
CA PHE A 248 6.10 18.50 -1.26
C PHE A 248 7.43 18.51 -2.04
N LEU A 249 8.11 17.37 -2.15
CA LEU A 249 9.34 17.26 -2.94
C LEU A 249 9.01 17.03 -4.42
N ALA A 250 9.73 17.73 -5.29
CA ALA A 250 9.53 17.63 -6.74
C ALA A 250 9.78 16.21 -7.27
N GLU A 251 10.70 15.46 -6.66
CA GLU A 251 10.97 14.05 -7.01
C GLU A 251 9.74 13.13 -6.81
N ASN A 252 8.80 13.52 -5.94
CA ASN A 252 7.59 12.75 -5.66
C ASN A 252 6.34 13.33 -6.37
N ASP A 253 6.47 14.40 -7.16
CA ASP A 253 5.37 14.94 -7.97
C ASP A 253 5.13 14.06 -9.21
N ALA A 254 4.04 13.30 -9.21
CA ALA A 254 3.68 12.45 -10.36
C ALA A 254 3.52 13.23 -11.66
N GLY A 255 3.19 14.53 -11.59
CA GLY A 255 3.06 15.41 -12.75
C GLY A 255 4.37 15.65 -13.50
N LEU A 256 5.52 15.44 -12.87
CA LEU A 256 6.84 15.54 -13.50
C LEU A 256 7.31 14.20 -14.09
N ASP A 257 6.72 13.09 -13.67
CA ASP A 257 7.01 11.72 -14.11
C ASP A 257 5.95 11.20 -15.08
N ILE A 258 5.90 11.81 -16.26
CA ILE A 258 4.93 11.46 -17.33
C ILE A 258 5.09 10.02 -17.84
N GLU A 259 6.27 9.43 -17.65
CA GLU A 259 6.59 8.07 -18.10
C GLU A 259 5.93 7.01 -17.23
N HIS A 260 5.89 7.20 -15.89
CA HIS A 260 5.35 6.21 -14.95
C HIS A 260 4.10 6.68 -14.22
N TRP A 261 3.52 7.83 -14.58
CA TRP A 261 2.21 8.26 -14.14
C TRP A 261 1.13 7.97 -15.20
N THR A 262 -0.07 7.64 -14.74
CA THR A 262 -1.26 7.46 -15.58
C THR A 262 -1.99 8.77 -15.89
N GLY A 263 -1.64 9.88 -15.23
CA GLY A 263 -2.37 11.16 -15.33
C GLY A 263 -3.56 11.29 -14.37
N HIS A 264 -3.75 10.32 -13.46
CA HIS A 264 -4.89 10.28 -12.54
C HIS A 264 -4.46 10.57 -11.10
N THR A 265 -5.31 11.32 -10.38
CA THR A 265 -5.10 11.70 -8.97
C THR A 265 -6.26 11.21 -8.11
N GLY A 266 -5.93 10.51 -7.04
CA GLY A 266 -6.87 10.03 -6.05
C GLY A 266 -6.77 10.79 -4.72
N CYS A 267 -7.88 10.88 -4.00
CA CYS A 267 -7.92 11.37 -2.62
C CYS A 267 -8.83 10.46 -1.79
N VAL A 268 -8.39 10.11 -0.58
CA VAL A 268 -9.19 9.39 0.39
C VAL A 268 -9.15 10.10 1.73
N ILE A 269 -10.31 10.38 2.31
CA ILE A 269 -10.47 11.03 3.61
C ILE A 269 -11.17 10.05 4.56
N VAL A 270 -10.48 9.64 5.62
CA VAL A 270 -11.07 8.81 6.69
C VAL A 270 -11.77 9.72 7.69
N ALA A 271 -13.08 9.55 7.86
CA ALA A 271 -13.95 10.43 8.64
C ALA A 271 -15.05 9.63 9.37
N PRO A 272 -14.71 8.76 10.33
CA PRO A 272 -15.68 7.90 11.00
C PRO A 272 -16.80 8.66 11.71
N HIS A 273 -16.54 9.90 12.15
CA HIS A 273 -17.53 10.79 12.76
C HIS A 273 -18.69 11.21 11.85
N LEU A 274 -18.61 10.92 10.54
CA LEU A 274 -19.74 11.11 9.64
C LEU A 274 -20.88 10.12 9.92
N ALA A 275 -20.56 8.94 10.44
CA ALA A 275 -21.58 8.02 10.94
C ALA A 275 -22.30 8.69 12.11
N GLY A 276 -23.60 8.96 11.95
CA GLY A 276 -24.38 9.73 12.93
C GLY A 276 -24.67 11.18 12.55
N THR A 277 -24.33 11.61 11.32
CA THR A 277 -24.74 12.93 10.82
C THR A 277 -26.25 12.99 10.59
N PRO A 278 -27.01 13.92 11.18
CA PRO A 278 -28.44 14.06 10.90
C PRO A 278 -28.70 14.51 9.46
N LYS A 279 -29.72 13.95 8.80
CA LYS A 279 -30.08 14.31 7.42
C LYS A 279 -30.49 15.78 7.27
N GLN A 280 -31.13 16.35 8.29
CA GLN A 280 -31.63 17.73 8.27
C GLN A 280 -30.53 18.78 8.04
N ILE A 281 -29.28 18.52 8.46
CA ILE A 281 -28.16 19.45 8.27
C ILE A 281 -27.45 19.28 6.92
N LEU A 282 -27.92 18.35 6.08
CA LEU A 282 -27.31 18.02 4.80
C LEU A 282 -28.03 18.64 3.60
N ASN A 283 -28.94 19.60 3.82
CA ASN A 283 -29.72 20.20 2.72
C ASN A 283 -30.46 19.18 1.85
N LEU A 284 -30.83 18.02 2.41
CA LEU A 284 -31.68 17.05 1.74
C LEU A 284 -33.12 17.58 1.68
N PRO A 285 -33.94 17.18 0.69
CA PRO A 285 -35.34 17.55 0.65
C PRO A 285 -36.15 16.79 1.73
N PRO A 286 -37.25 17.35 2.24
CA PRO A 286 -38.26 16.54 2.90
C PRO A 286 -38.89 15.58 1.89
N LYS A 287 -39.34 14.39 2.31
CA LYS A 287 -39.81 13.34 1.40
C LYS A 287 -40.85 13.77 0.37
N ARG A 288 -41.79 14.64 0.76
CA ARG A 288 -42.85 15.15 -0.11
C ARG A 288 -42.32 15.94 -1.32
N ASP A 289 -41.12 16.49 -1.20
CA ASP A 289 -40.45 17.33 -2.19
C ASP A 289 -39.28 16.56 -2.86
N ALA A 290 -39.07 15.29 -2.50
CA ALA A 290 -38.03 14.43 -3.03
C ALA A 290 -38.48 13.75 -4.34
N SER A 291 -37.55 13.63 -5.29
CA SER A 291 -37.73 12.86 -6.52
C SER A 291 -37.85 11.36 -6.24
N GLU A 292 -38.35 10.59 -7.22
CA GLU A 292 -38.41 9.13 -7.13
C GLU A 292 -37.04 8.51 -6.84
N ARG A 293 -35.97 9.05 -7.46
CA ARG A 293 -34.60 8.57 -7.23
C ARG A 293 -34.11 8.89 -5.82
N GLU A 294 -34.37 10.10 -5.32
CA GLU A 294 -34.00 10.46 -3.94
C GLU A 294 -34.73 9.60 -2.91
N ILE A 295 -36.01 9.28 -3.16
CA ILE A 295 -36.78 8.35 -2.32
C ILE A 295 -36.17 6.95 -2.36
N GLN A 296 -35.84 6.43 -3.55
CA GLN A 296 -35.22 5.12 -3.74
C GLN A 296 -33.87 5.02 -3.01
N ASP A 297 -33.04 6.06 -3.11
CA ASP A 297 -31.69 6.08 -2.55
C ASP A 297 -31.66 6.49 -1.06
N GLY A 298 -32.79 6.94 -0.51
CA GLY A 298 -32.90 7.43 0.87
C GLY A 298 -32.29 8.83 1.08
N MET A 299 -32.19 9.63 0.02
CA MET A 299 -31.68 11.00 0.01
C MET A 299 -32.78 12.04 0.26
N TYR A 300 -33.52 11.82 1.35
CA TYR A 300 -34.55 12.70 1.87
C TYR A 300 -34.65 12.52 3.38
N TYR A 301 -35.38 13.39 4.07
CA TYR A 301 -35.76 13.16 5.47
C TYR A 301 -37.29 13.24 5.67
N ASP A 302 -37.81 12.41 6.58
CA ASP A 302 -39.17 12.52 7.13
C ASP A 302 -39.14 13.08 8.57
N ASP A 303 -38.17 12.60 9.36
CA ASP A 303 -37.92 13.01 10.74
C ASP A 303 -36.64 13.87 10.79
N PRO A 304 -36.67 15.07 11.41
CA PRO A 304 -35.47 15.89 11.61
C PRO A 304 -34.29 15.15 12.27
N ASP A 305 -34.56 14.18 13.15
CA ASP A 305 -33.54 13.43 13.88
C ASP A 305 -33.03 12.19 13.11
N GLU A 306 -33.56 11.94 11.91
CA GLU A 306 -33.12 10.82 11.06
C GLU A 306 -31.65 10.97 10.69
N LEU A 307 -30.87 9.92 10.97
CA LEU A 307 -29.44 9.88 10.66
C LEU A 307 -29.23 9.55 9.18
N TYR A 308 -28.22 10.18 8.58
CA TYR A 308 -27.78 9.85 7.25
C TYR A 308 -27.34 8.39 7.17
N ASN A 309 -27.83 7.68 6.16
CA ASN A 309 -27.62 6.24 5.98
C ASN A 309 -27.98 5.40 7.22
N ASP A 310 -28.98 5.82 7.99
CA ASP A 310 -29.43 5.18 9.23
C ASP A 310 -28.32 5.09 10.30
N GLY A 311 -27.34 5.98 10.23
CA GLY A 311 -26.15 5.97 11.10
C GLY A 311 -25.11 4.90 10.72
N ASN A 312 -25.32 4.16 9.63
CA ASN A 312 -24.39 3.13 9.18
C ASN A 312 -23.23 3.70 8.36
N ALA A 313 -22.13 2.96 8.33
CA ALA A 313 -20.97 3.21 7.48
C ALA A 313 -21.36 3.40 6.00
N PHE A 314 -20.74 4.38 5.35
CA PHE A 314 -20.84 4.61 3.92
C PHE A 314 -19.52 5.16 3.37
N LYS A 315 -19.40 5.18 2.05
CA LYS A 315 -18.41 5.97 1.35
C LYS A 315 -19.09 6.89 0.35
N LEU A 316 -18.58 8.11 0.21
CA LEU A 316 -19.08 9.11 -0.73
C LEU A 316 -17.98 9.48 -1.70
N THR A 317 -18.22 9.27 -3.00
CA THR A 317 -17.24 9.54 -4.05
C THR A 317 -17.66 10.69 -4.97
N PHE A 318 -16.71 11.59 -5.24
CA PHE A 318 -16.74 12.62 -6.28
C PHE A 318 -15.76 12.23 -7.37
N ARG A 319 -16.17 12.30 -8.64
CA ARG A 319 -15.31 11.99 -9.79
C ARG A 319 -15.89 12.55 -11.08
N ASP A 320 -15.03 12.98 -11.99
CA ASP A 320 -15.40 13.33 -13.36
C ASP A 320 -14.35 12.80 -14.36
N SER A 321 -14.52 13.12 -15.63
CA SER A 321 -13.61 12.72 -16.70
C SER A 321 -12.26 13.47 -16.70
N SER A 322 -11.99 14.36 -15.74
CA SER A 322 -10.68 15.02 -15.62
C SER A 322 -9.60 14.12 -15.00
N GLY A 323 -9.98 12.92 -14.55
CA GLY A 323 -9.05 11.95 -13.98
C GLY A 323 -8.78 12.12 -12.49
N VAL A 324 -9.61 12.92 -11.80
CA VAL A 324 -9.54 13.09 -10.34
C VAL A 324 -10.72 12.40 -9.66
N VAL A 325 -10.42 11.65 -8.60
CA VAL A 325 -11.41 10.97 -7.75
C VAL A 325 -11.15 11.30 -6.28
N VAL A 326 -12.20 11.68 -5.56
CA VAL A 326 -12.15 11.99 -4.12
C VAL A 326 -13.18 11.14 -3.41
N THR A 327 -12.78 10.38 -2.41
CA THR A 327 -13.69 9.56 -1.60
C THR A 327 -13.56 9.87 -0.12
N VAL A 328 -14.69 10.02 0.54
CA VAL A 328 -14.79 10.09 2.00
C VAL A 328 -15.27 8.74 2.54
N LEU A 329 -14.65 8.25 3.60
CA LEU A 329 -15.00 7.00 4.29
C LEU A 329 -15.58 7.32 5.67
N ALA A 330 -16.87 7.03 5.86
CA ALA A 330 -17.58 7.23 7.14
C ALA A 330 -17.43 6.04 8.10
N ASP A 331 -16.23 5.43 8.14
CA ASP A 331 -15.86 4.32 9.01
C ASP A 331 -14.33 4.15 8.96
N ASN A 332 -13.73 3.57 10.00
CA ASN A 332 -12.29 3.34 10.09
C ASN A 332 -11.88 1.85 10.04
N TYR A 333 -12.78 0.95 9.68
CA TYR A 333 -12.42 -0.44 9.40
C TYR A 333 -11.49 -0.50 8.18
N PHE A 334 -10.31 -1.09 8.38
CA PHE A 334 -9.21 -1.17 7.41
C PHE A 334 -9.60 -1.66 6.02
N GLY A 335 -10.59 -2.57 5.94
CA GLY A 335 -11.07 -3.11 4.67
C GLY A 335 -11.65 -2.04 3.72
N TYR A 336 -12.22 -0.95 4.23
CA TYR A 336 -12.68 0.17 3.40
C TYR A 336 -11.50 0.88 2.75
N CYS A 337 -10.43 1.18 3.49
CA CYS A 337 -9.22 1.81 2.96
C CYS A 337 -8.60 1.00 1.82
N LYS A 338 -8.42 -0.32 2.00
CA LYS A 338 -7.89 -1.21 0.95
C LYS A 338 -8.79 -1.24 -0.29
N LYS A 339 -10.10 -1.37 -0.10
CA LYS A 339 -11.05 -1.45 -1.23
C LYS A 339 -11.25 -0.11 -1.91
N GLU A 340 -10.95 1.00 -1.25
CA GLU A 340 -10.98 2.31 -1.88
C GLU A 340 -9.76 2.54 -2.78
N VAL A 341 -8.55 2.12 -2.38
CA VAL A 341 -7.41 2.09 -3.31
C VAL A 341 -7.75 1.28 -4.56
N LYS A 342 -8.34 0.08 -4.39
CA LYS A 342 -8.85 -0.74 -5.51
C LYS A 342 -9.83 0.03 -6.41
N THR A 343 -10.79 0.74 -5.81
CA THR A 343 -11.79 1.52 -6.56
C THR A 343 -11.14 2.62 -7.38
N GLN A 344 -10.15 3.33 -6.82
CA GLN A 344 -9.45 4.42 -7.51
C GLN A 344 -8.49 3.90 -8.59
N VAL A 345 -7.81 2.77 -8.37
CA VAL A 345 -7.03 2.07 -9.42
C VAL A 345 -7.94 1.64 -10.57
N SER A 346 -9.11 1.07 -10.28
CA SER A 346 -10.11 0.71 -11.30
C SER A 346 -10.60 1.94 -12.08
N PHE A 347 -10.84 3.07 -11.41
CA PHE A 347 -11.18 4.33 -12.06
C PHE A 347 -10.07 4.81 -13.01
N ALA A 348 -8.81 4.79 -12.56
CA ALA A 348 -7.66 5.17 -13.38
C ALA A 348 -7.44 4.22 -14.57
N ALA A 349 -7.60 2.90 -14.36
CA ALA A 349 -7.54 1.90 -15.42
C ALA A 349 -8.58 2.18 -16.51
N ASN A 350 -9.84 2.38 -16.11
CA ASN A 350 -10.95 2.68 -17.02
C ASN A 350 -10.73 3.94 -17.86
N LEU A 351 -10.19 5.01 -17.27
CA LEU A 351 -9.93 6.26 -18.00
C LEU A 351 -8.65 6.20 -18.85
N SER A 352 -7.64 5.45 -18.40
CA SER A 352 -6.38 5.30 -19.14
C SER A 352 -6.52 4.48 -20.42
N GLY A 353 -7.40 3.46 -20.42
CA GLY A 353 -7.58 2.54 -21.54
C GLY A 353 -6.39 1.63 -21.82
N LEU A 354 -5.43 1.51 -20.89
CA LEU A 354 -4.19 0.74 -21.06
C LEU A 354 -4.17 -0.59 -20.30
N SER A 355 -5.08 -0.77 -19.33
CA SER A 355 -5.07 -1.89 -18.40
C SER A 355 -6.46 -2.11 -17.80
N GLU A 356 -6.64 -3.26 -17.17
CA GLU A 356 -7.83 -3.61 -16.40
C GLU A 356 -7.47 -3.80 -14.92
N GLU A 357 -8.40 -3.43 -14.03
CA GLU A 357 -8.27 -3.72 -12.61
C GLU A 357 -9.18 -4.91 -12.27
N GLU A 358 -8.61 -5.99 -11.78
CA GLU A 358 -9.33 -7.25 -11.59
C GLU A 358 -9.45 -7.65 -10.11
N HIS A 359 -10.54 -8.32 -9.77
CA HIS A 359 -10.66 -9.02 -8.48
C HIS A 359 -10.39 -10.52 -8.69
N ALA A 360 -9.14 -10.84 -9.01
CA ALA A 360 -8.70 -12.19 -9.36
C ALA A 360 -7.53 -12.67 -8.49
N GLY A 361 -7.39 -13.98 -8.38
CA GLY A 361 -6.15 -14.64 -7.96
C GLY A 361 -5.43 -15.25 -9.16
N GLY A 362 -4.19 -15.72 -8.98
CA GLY A 362 -3.44 -16.37 -10.04
C GLY A 362 -2.17 -17.06 -9.52
N ALA A 363 -1.64 -17.97 -10.31
CA ALA A 363 -0.37 -18.64 -10.05
C ALA A 363 0.31 -19.03 -11.37
N VAL A 364 1.64 -18.96 -11.40
CA VAL A 364 2.45 -19.63 -12.43
C VAL A 364 2.79 -21.02 -11.90
N VAL A 365 2.32 -22.06 -12.58
CA VAL A 365 2.46 -23.44 -12.13
C VAL A 365 3.38 -24.20 -13.05
N PHE A 366 4.39 -24.83 -12.47
CA PHE A 366 5.32 -25.72 -13.17
C PHE A 366 4.99 -27.17 -12.81
N PRO A 367 4.64 -28.03 -13.78
CA PRO A 367 4.44 -29.45 -13.54
C PRO A 367 5.67 -30.06 -12.87
N SER A 368 5.44 -30.76 -11.76
CA SER A 368 6.49 -31.44 -10.98
C SER A 368 6.19 -32.93 -10.92
N TYR A 369 7.23 -33.75 -10.87
CA TYR A 369 7.12 -35.20 -10.94
C TYR A 369 7.92 -35.82 -9.81
N ASP A 370 7.44 -36.95 -9.29
CA ASP A 370 8.24 -37.85 -8.45
C ASP A 370 9.08 -38.70 -9.39
N LEU A 371 10.40 -38.48 -9.37
CA LEU A 371 11.34 -39.15 -10.27
C LEU A 371 11.89 -40.44 -9.68
N GLY A 372 11.46 -40.81 -8.47
CA GLY A 372 11.94 -41.98 -7.75
C GLY A 372 13.36 -41.79 -7.20
N GLU A 373 14.12 -42.89 -7.16
CA GLU A 373 15.49 -42.91 -6.63
C GLU A 373 16.56 -42.77 -7.72
N GLU A 374 16.21 -42.99 -8.98
CA GLU A 374 17.10 -42.99 -10.13
C GLU A 374 16.44 -42.25 -11.28
N PHE A 375 17.12 -41.26 -11.82
CA PHE A 375 16.60 -40.47 -12.94
C PHE A 375 17.65 -40.32 -14.04
N GLU A 376 17.33 -40.87 -15.22
CA GLU A 376 18.08 -40.69 -16.45
C GLU A 376 17.25 -39.86 -17.45
N PRO A 377 17.46 -38.53 -17.52
CA PRO A 377 16.68 -37.61 -18.33
C PRO A 377 16.60 -38.03 -19.81
N LEU A 378 17.70 -38.48 -20.41
CA LEU A 378 17.73 -38.89 -21.83
C LEU A 378 16.88 -40.13 -22.14
N ALA A 379 16.61 -40.96 -21.12
CA ALA A 379 15.79 -42.16 -21.28
C ALA A 379 14.29 -41.87 -21.08
N ILE A 380 13.97 -40.85 -20.27
CA ILE A 380 12.60 -40.61 -19.77
C ILE A 380 11.97 -39.37 -20.43
N LEU A 381 12.73 -38.29 -20.58
CA LEU A 381 12.22 -37.02 -21.10
C LEU A 381 12.19 -37.00 -22.64
N PRO A 382 11.30 -36.21 -23.26
CA PRO A 382 11.34 -35.93 -24.68
C PRO A 382 12.70 -35.34 -25.08
N LYS A 383 13.21 -35.73 -26.25
CA LYS A 383 14.46 -35.17 -26.78
C LYS A 383 14.31 -33.67 -27.01
N THR A 384 15.23 -32.90 -26.43
CA THR A 384 15.36 -31.46 -26.67
C THR A 384 16.62 -31.16 -27.49
N PRO A 385 16.62 -30.12 -28.33
CA PRO A 385 17.81 -29.72 -29.08
C PRO A 385 18.85 -28.99 -28.22
N HIS A 386 18.48 -28.57 -27.00
CA HIS A 386 19.33 -27.80 -26.11
C HIS A 386 20.43 -28.63 -25.48
N THR A 387 21.64 -28.07 -25.48
CA THR A 387 22.86 -28.65 -24.93
C THR A 387 23.42 -27.78 -23.81
N PHE A 388 24.35 -28.34 -23.04
CA PHE A 388 25.09 -27.58 -22.05
C PHE A 388 25.76 -26.32 -22.64
N GLN A 389 26.29 -26.42 -23.86
CA GLN A 389 26.90 -25.29 -24.55
C GLN A 389 25.90 -24.17 -24.84
N ASP A 390 24.65 -24.51 -25.19
CA ASP A 390 23.58 -23.52 -25.40
C ASP A 390 23.24 -22.79 -24.10
N THR A 391 23.28 -23.50 -22.96
CA THR A 391 23.08 -22.93 -21.62
C THR A 391 24.16 -21.90 -21.31
N LEU A 392 25.43 -22.28 -21.47
CA LEU A 392 26.56 -21.38 -21.25
C LEU A 392 26.47 -20.15 -22.18
N SER A 393 26.17 -20.36 -23.46
CA SER A 393 26.03 -19.26 -24.43
C SER A 393 24.89 -18.31 -24.09
N THR A 394 23.75 -18.84 -23.63
CA THR A 394 22.54 -18.05 -23.31
C THR A 394 22.75 -17.22 -22.05
N LEU A 395 23.48 -17.77 -21.07
CA LEU A 395 23.83 -17.08 -19.83
C LEU A 395 25.09 -16.21 -19.95
N GLY A 396 25.77 -16.23 -21.10
CA GLY A 396 27.00 -15.47 -21.32
C GLY A 396 28.20 -15.97 -20.50
N ILE A 397 28.20 -17.25 -20.13
CA ILE A 397 29.22 -17.88 -19.30
C ILE A 397 30.36 -18.42 -20.18
N PRO A 398 31.62 -18.04 -19.92
CA PRO A 398 32.77 -18.66 -20.57
C PRO A 398 32.89 -20.15 -20.23
N GLU A 399 33.26 -20.98 -21.21
CA GLU A 399 33.47 -22.43 -20.97
C GLU A 399 34.54 -22.71 -19.90
N THR A 400 35.48 -21.78 -19.67
CA THR A 400 36.50 -21.87 -18.63
C THR A 400 35.94 -21.90 -17.21
N ASP A 401 34.73 -21.38 -17.03
CA ASP A 401 34.08 -21.27 -15.73
C ASP A 401 33.21 -22.52 -15.44
N ALA A 402 32.96 -23.35 -16.47
CA ALA A 402 32.25 -24.61 -16.37
C ALA A 402 33.23 -25.78 -16.14
N VAL A 403 33.82 -25.82 -14.94
CA VAL A 403 34.79 -26.84 -14.54
C VAL A 403 34.16 -28.23 -14.59
N ASP A 404 34.83 -29.17 -15.25
CA ASP A 404 34.37 -30.56 -15.43
C ASP A 404 32.96 -30.71 -16.04
N GLY A 405 32.52 -29.70 -16.80
CA GLY A 405 31.23 -29.75 -17.48
C GLY A 405 30.04 -29.47 -16.57
N VAL A 406 30.24 -28.79 -15.44
CA VAL A 406 29.18 -28.25 -14.59
C VAL A 406 29.46 -26.77 -14.31
N TYR A 407 28.42 -25.97 -14.19
CA TYR A 407 28.55 -24.57 -13.78
C TYR A 407 27.74 -24.31 -12.51
N CYS A 408 28.37 -23.74 -11.50
CA CYS A 408 27.72 -23.28 -10.27
C CYS A 408 27.50 -21.76 -10.36
N ASP A 409 26.28 -21.31 -10.10
CA ASP A 409 26.00 -19.88 -10.10
C ASP A 409 26.72 -19.18 -8.91
N PRO A 410 27.52 -18.12 -9.15
CA PRO A 410 28.28 -17.43 -8.10
C PRO A 410 27.41 -16.53 -7.22
N THR A 411 26.22 -16.15 -7.69
CA THR A 411 25.22 -15.41 -6.91
C THR A 411 24.40 -16.40 -6.08
N PHE A 412 24.05 -17.54 -6.67
CA PHE A 412 23.23 -18.60 -6.07
C PHE A 412 24.00 -19.91 -6.02
N HIS A 413 24.87 -20.05 -5.01
CA HIS A 413 25.75 -21.21 -4.81
C HIS A 413 25.03 -22.57 -4.67
N SER A 414 23.70 -22.57 -4.56
CA SER A 414 22.86 -23.76 -4.55
C SER A 414 22.35 -24.17 -5.93
N ILE A 415 22.69 -23.47 -7.01
CA ILE A 415 22.21 -23.74 -8.38
C ILE A 415 23.35 -24.27 -9.24
N PHE A 416 23.14 -25.46 -9.78
CA PHE A 416 24.09 -26.16 -10.64
C PHE A 416 23.46 -26.40 -12.02
N TYR A 417 24.10 -25.87 -13.06
CA TYR A 417 23.75 -26.14 -14.44
C TYR A 417 24.55 -27.34 -14.92
N LEU A 418 23.83 -28.36 -15.40
CA LEU A 418 24.40 -29.65 -15.77
C LEU A 418 24.24 -29.93 -17.27
N PRO A 419 25.01 -30.87 -17.82
CA PRO A 419 24.82 -31.30 -19.20
C PRO A 419 23.56 -32.15 -19.39
N GLU A 420 23.11 -32.22 -20.64
CA GLU A 420 21.91 -32.95 -21.05
C GLU A 420 21.98 -34.47 -20.76
N ASN A 421 23.16 -35.02 -20.55
CA ASN A 421 23.40 -36.44 -20.24
C ASN A 421 23.62 -36.72 -18.75
N ALA A 422 23.33 -35.77 -17.86
CA ALA A 422 23.44 -35.97 -16.41
C ALA A 422 22.43 -37.00 -15.90
N LYS A 423 22.88 -37.88 -15.01
CA LYS A 423 22.11 -38.94 -14.35
C LYS A 423 22.12 -38.72 -12.85
N PHE A 424 20.99 -38.96 -12.20
CA PHE A 424 20.81 -38.69 -10.77
C PHE A 424 20.53 -39.99 -10.03
N SER A 425 21.27 -40.26 -8.96
CA SER A 425 21.07 -41.43 -8.10
C SER A 425 20.99 -41.02 -6.63
N LEU A 426 19.85 -41.28 -6.00
CA LEU A 426 19.72 -41.20 -4.53
C LEU A 426 20.46 -42.33 -3.83
N ARG A 427 20.62 -43.46 -4.50
CA ARG A 427 21.27 -44.64 -3.94
C ARG A 427 22.77 -44.42 -3.78
N GLU A 428 23.42 -43.94 -4.84
CA GLU A 428 24.84 -43.61 -4.85
C GLU A 428 25.12 -42.20 -4.31
N GLN A 429 24.07 -41.40 -4.09
CA GLN A 429 24.11 -40.00 -3.64
C GLN A 429 24.96 -39.11 -4.54
N ASP A 430 24.88 -39.32 -5.85
CA ASP A 430 25.63 -38.57 -6.83
C ASP A 430 24.82 -38.18 -8.06
N VAL A 431 25.34 -37.17 -8.74
CA VAL A 431 24.96 -36.78 -10.08
C VAL A 431 26.15 -37.02 -10.98
N SER A 432 25.99 -37.79 -12.05
CA SER A 432 27.09 -38.19 -12.94
C SER A 432 26.79 -37.88 -14.40
N TRP A 433 27.82 -37.52 -15.17
CA TRP A 433 27.70 -37.20 -16.60
C TRP A 433 29.00 -37.53 -17.35
N THR A 434 28.95 -37.46 -18.67
CA THR A 434 30.16 -37.56 -19.51
C THR A 434 30.48 -36.20 -20.12
N TYR A 435 31.69 -35.70 -19.88
CA TYR A 435 32.18 -34.44 -20.43
C TYR A 435 33.56 -34.64 -21.04
N LYS A 436 33.74 -34.22 -22.31
CA LYS A 436 35.00 -34.37 -23.08
C LYS A 436 35.60 -35.79 -23.05
N GLY A 437 34.72 -36.82 -23.02
CA GLY A 437 35.10 -38.23 -23.00
C GLY A 437 35.43 -38.80 -21.62
N ASN A 438 35.44 -37.98 -20.57
CA ASN A 438 35.63 -38.41 -19.18
C ASN A 438 34.29 -38.51 -18.45
N THR A 439 34.19 -39.47 -17.53
CA THR A 439 33.08 -39.53 -16.58
C THR A 439 33.36 -38.57 -15.43
N CYS A 440 32.45 -37.64 -15.20
CA CYS A 440 32.48 -36.66 -14.12
C CYS A 440 31.31 -36.94 -13.18
N ASN A 441 31.46 -36.60 -11.90
CA ASN A 441 30.37 -36.67 -10.94
C ASN A 441 30.49 -35.61 -9.84
N MET A 442 29.40 -35.42 -9.12
CA MET A 442 29.34 -34.59 -7.91
C MET A 442 28.34 -35.17 -6.92
N ALA A 443 28.46 -34.80 -5.65
CA ALA A 443 27.51 -35.22 -4.64
C ALA A 443 26.10 -34.63 -4.89
N LEU A 444 25.09 -35.46 -4.67
CA LEU A 444 23.69 -35.05 -4.65
C LEU A 444 23.35 -34.49 -3.27
N ASP A 445 22.95 -33.21 -3.20
CA ASP A 445 22.69 -32.49 -1.96
C ASP A 445 21.26 -31.91 -1.96
N PRO A 446 20.48 -32.08 -0.89
CA PRO A 446 19.11 -31.57 -0.77
C PRO A 446 19.00 -30.03 -0.73
N GLN A 447 20.10 -29.32 -0.51
CA GLN A 447 20.12 -27.85 -0.57
C GLN A 447 20.31 -27.33 -2.00
N ASN A 448 20.64 -28.20 -2.95
CA ASN A 448 20.96 -27.82 -4.31
C ASN A 448 19.80 -28.04 -5.29
N SER A 449 19.74 -27.17 -6.29
CA SER A 449 18.88 -27.27 -7.46
C SER A 449 19.75 -27.57 -8.68
N TYR A 450 19.41 -28.64 -9.39
CA TYR A 450 20.15 -29.08 -10.56
C TYR A 450 19.33 -28.79 -11.82
N VAL A 451 19.88 -28.01 -12.74
CA VAL A 451 19.16 -27.51 -13.91
C VAL A 451 19.78 -28.09 -15.18
N LEU A 452 18.98 -28.80 -15.95
CA LEU A 452 19.36 -29.34 -17.26
C LEU A 452 19.23 -28.26 -18.35
N PRO A 453 19.83 -28.45 -19.54
CA PRO A 453 19.80 -27.43 -20.60
C PRO A 453 18.41 -27.08 -21.13
N SER A 454 17.43 -27.96 -20.95
CA SER A 454 16.03 -27.72 -21.28
C SER A 454 15.31 -26.81 -20.28
N GLY A 455 15.98 -26.42 -19.18
CA GLY A 455 15.37 -25.75 -18.03
C GLY A 455 14.69 -26.70 -17.04
N TYR A 456 14.72 -28.01 -17.29
CA TYR A 456 14.18 -29.00 -16.35
C TYR A 456 15.00 -29.00 -15.06
N LYS A 457 14.33 -28.79 -13.92
CA LYS A 457 14.94 -28.73 -12.61
C LYS A 457 14.73 -30.06 -11.86
N VAL A 458 15.80 -30.58 -11.27
CA VAL A 458 15.80 -31.75 -10.39
C VAL A 458 16.26 -31.30 -8.99
N GLU A 459 15.57 -31.75 -7.94
CA GLU A 459 15.87 -31.42 -6.55
C GLU A 459 15.69 -32.66 -5.67
N MET A 460 16.61 -32.92 -4.74
CA MET A 460 16.40 -33.95 -3.74
C MET A 460 15.49 -33.41 -2.63
N LYS A 461 14.28 -33.95 -2.50
CA LYS A 461 13.29 -33.53 -1.49
C LYS A 461 12.81 -34.69 -0.65
N LYS A 462 12.52 -34.40 0.63
CA LYS A 462 11.80 -35.32 1.50
C LYS A 462 10.32 -35.31 1.10
N ALA A 463 9.75 -36.48 0.84
CA ALA A 463 8.32 -36.59 0.60
C ALA A 463 7.52 -36.06 1.80
N GLU A 464 6.33 -35.51 1.54
CA GLU A 464 5.45 -34.98 2.59
C GLU A 464 5.18 -36.03 3.70
N ASN A 465 4.87 -35.55 4.91
CA ASN A 465 4.56 -36.38 6.09
C ASN A 465 5.70 -37.34 6.51
N ASP A 466 6.93 -36.83 6.57
CA ASP A 466 8.12 -37.59 6.95
C ASP A 466 8.43 -38.81 6.07
N GLY A 467 8.02 -38.77 4.80
CA GLY A 467 8.32 -39.81 3.83
C GLY A 467 9.81 -39.88 3.44
N PRO A 468 10.17 -40.84 2.56
CA PRO A 468 11.54 -41.01 2.09
C PRO A 468 12.01 -39.82 1.25
N TRP A 469 13.33 -39.71 1.06
CA TRP A 469 13.92 -38.81 0.07
C TRP A 469 13.62 -39.28 -1.35
N LYS A 470 13.36 -38.32 -2.24
CA LYS A 470 13.02 -38.52 -3.64
C LYS A 470 13.62 -37.43 -4.51
N LEU A 471 13.74 -37.70 -5.81
CA LEU A 471 14.12 -36.73 -6.84
C LEU A 471 12.91 -36.06 -7.48
#